data_AF-A0A3C1VBQ0-F1
#
_entry.id   AF-A0A3C1VBQ0-F1
#
_cell.length_a   1.000
_cell.length_b   1.000
_cell.length_c   1.000
_cell.angle_alpha   90.00
_cell.angle_beta   90.00
_cell.angle_gamma   90.00
#
_symmetry.space_group_name_H-M   'P 1'
#
loop_
_entity.id
_entity.type
_entity.pdbx_description
1 polymer ?
#
loop_
_entity_poly.entity_id
_entity_poly.type
_entity_poly.pdbx_seq_one_letter_code
_entity_poly.pdbx_strand_id
1 'polypeptide(L)'
;DVRWLISAWADDNLGMKPKGETPAAQTVNGKPDYYLPAVIPNPLVPHIGPDERLDRTIAREAIVEAGVEPFYASDYFDQIYEYAVALIKKGKAFVCDLTPEETDEYRRNAKESPFRNRSVEENLDLFTRMKNGEFPDGTRTLRAKIDVAAPNVWLRDPLIYRIRHTEHHHTGSKWNIYPLYDFAHCLSDYLEGITHSICTLEFEVHRPLYDWILESL
;
A
#
# COMPACT_ATOMS: atom_id res chain seq x y z
N ASP A 1 24.35 3.81 18.47
CA ASP A 1 24.64 4.37 17.14
C ASP A 1 24.03 3.42 16.12
N VAL A 2 23.06 3.86 15.29
CA VAL A 2 22.43 3.01 14.26
C VAL A 2 23.27 3.01 12.97
N ARG A 3 24.32 3.86 12.91
CA ARG A 3 25.19 3.98 11.74
C ARG A 3 25.83 2.64 11.36
N TRP A 4 26.25 1.81 12.32
CA TRP A 4 26.84 0.50 12.01
C TRP A 4 25.85 -0.50 11.37
N LEU A 5 24.55 -0.38 11.67
CA LEU A 5 23.51 -1.20 11.04
C LEU A 5 23.26 -0.74 9.59
N ILE A 6 23.36 0.57 9.36
CA ILE A 6 23.09 1.18 8.04
C ILE A 6 24.32 1.11 7.13
N SER A 7 25.53 1.34 7.65
CA SER A 7 26.75 1.59 6.87
C SER A 7 27.49 0.32 6.42
N ALA A 8 26.88 -0.86 6.54
CA ALA A 8 27.48 -2.13 6.12
C ALA A 8 26.43 -3.16 5.72
N TRP A 9 25.38 -3.35 6.52
CA TRP A 9 24.37 -4.39 6.22
C TRP A 9 23.40 -4.00 5.09
N ALA A 10 23.01 -2.72 5.04
CA ALA A 10 22.00 -2.25 4.08
C ALA A 10 22.50 -2.28 2.63
N ASP A 11 23.80 -2.07 2.41
CA ASP A 11 24.36 -2.03 1.06
C ASP A 11 24.61 -3.45 0.51
N ASP A 12 25.11 -4.39 1.34
CA ASP A 12 25.41 -5.77 0.94
C ASP A 12 24.15 -6.60 0.63
N ASN A 13 22.99 -6.18 1.17
CA ASN A 13 21.73 -6.92 1.10
C ASN A 13 20.58 -6.07 0.55
N LEU A 14 20.87 -5.02 -0.22
CA LEU A 14 19.82 -4.20 -0.81
C LEU A 14 19.06 -5.00 -1.88
N GLY A 15 17.91 -5.51 -1.48
CA GLY A 15 16.99 -6.20 -2.37
C GLY A 15 16.36 -5.24 -3.38
N MET A 16 16.44 -5.59 -4.65
CA MET A 16 15.77 -4.90 -5.76
C MET A 16 14.80 -5.85 -6.46
N LYS A 17 13.99 -5.38 -7.39
CA LYS A 17 13.25 -6.27 -8.30
C LYS A 17 13.97 -6.42 -9.63
N PRO A 18 13.78 -7.53 -10.35
CA PRO A 18 14.20 -7.60 -11.75
C PRO A 18 13.47 -6.52 -12.55
N LYS A 19 14.18 -5.92 -13.51
CA LYS A 19 13.70 -4.75 -14.23
C LYS A 19 12.40 -5.03 -14.99
N GLY A 20 11.37 -4.22 -14.74
CA GLY A 20 10.06 -4.31 -15.40
C GLY A 20 9.14 -5.39 -14.83
N GLU A 21 9.57 -6.16 -13.83
CA GLU A 21 8.73 -7.16 -13.18
C GLU A 21 7.70 -6.48 -12.26
N THR A 22 6.54 -7.13 -12.16
CA THR A 22 5.48 -6.82 -11.20
C THR A 22 5.04 -8.12 -10.51
N PRO A 23 4.42 -8.07 -9.32
CA PRO A 23 4.01 -9.28 -8.61
C PRO A 23 3.19 -10.23 -9.47
N ALA A 24 3.75 -11.41 -9.71
CA ALA A 24 3.16 -12.42 -10.57
C ALA A 24 1.95 -13.05 -9.88
N ALA A 25 0.88 -13.27 -10.64
CA ALA A 25 -0.28 -14.00 -10.14
C ALA A 25 0.12 -15.45 -9.84
N GLN A 26 -0.18 -15.90 -8.63
CA GLN A 26 0.03 -17.26 -8.18
C GLN A 26 -1.24 -17.78 -7.49
N THR A 27 -1.25 -19.08 -7.17
CA THR A 27 -2.32 -19.69 -6.38
C THR A 27 -1.72 -20.28 -5.13
N VAL A 28 -2.10 -19.73 -3.98
CA VAL A 28 -1.66 -20.20 -2.66
C VAL A 28 -2.89 -20.72 -1.92
N ASN A 29 -2.86 -21.98 -1.50
CA ASN A 29 -3.99 -22.64 -0.81
C ASN A 29 -5.33 -22.53 -1.57
N GLY A 30 -5.30 -22.55 -2.90
CA GLY A 30 -6.50 -22.46 -3.75
C GLY A 30 -7.09 -21.05 -3.90
N LYS A 31 -6.41 -20.01 -3.42
CA LYS A 31 -6.79 -18.61 -3.61
C LYS A 31 -5.81 -17.90 -4.55
N PRO A 32 -6.29 -16.96 -5.39
CA PRO A 32 -5.40 -16.09 -6.15
C PRO A 32 -4.60 -15.21 -5.19
N ASP A 33 -3.32 -15.10 -5.45
CA ASP A 33 -2.35 -14.36 -4.63
C ASP A 33 -1.26 -13.78 -5.54
N TYR A 34 -0.42 -12.91 -5.00
CA TYR A 34 0.64 -12.25 -5.76
C TYR A 34 1.93 -12.19 -4.95
N TYR A 35 3.07 -12.36 -5.62
CA TYR A 35 4.37 -12.33 -4.95
C TYR A 35 5.48 -11.85 -5.89
N LEU A 36 6.38 -11.03 -5.37
CA LEU A 36 7.60 -10.61 -6.03
C LEU A 36 8.76 -10.57 -5.03
N PRO A 37 9.62 -11.60 -4.96
CA PRO A 37 10.76 -11.57 -4.06
C PRO A 37 11.78 -10.54 -4.50
N ALA A 38 12.45 -9.94 -3.53
CA ALA A 38 13.63 -9.15 -3.80
C ALA A 38 14.80 -10.03 -4.28
N VAL A 39 15.57 -9.51 -5.23
CA VAL A 39 16.81 -10.08 -5.74
C VAL A 39 17.98 -9.19 -5.36
N ILE A 40 19.11 -9.81 -5.06
CA ILE A 40 20.36 -9.09 -4.80
C ILE A 40 21.01 -8.79 -6.17
N PRO A 41 21.38 -7.54 -6.47
CA PRO A 41 22.03 -7.19 -7.73
C PRO A 41 23.32 -8.00 -7.96
N ASN A 42 23.53 -8.48 -9.19
CA ASN A 42 24.79 -9.11 -9.59
C ASN A 42 25.22 -8.59 -10.97
N PRO A 43 26.31 -7.81 -11.08
CA PRO A 43 27.27 -7.47 -10.02
C PRO A 43 26.66 -6.62 -8.90
N LEU A 44 27.22 -6.74 -7.68
CA LEU A 44 26.81 -5.93 -6.53
C LEU A 44 27.07 -4.45 -6.79
N VAL A 45 26.23 -3.58 -6.24
CA VAL A 45 26.47 -2.14 -6.25
C VAL A 45 27.72 -1.85 -5.39
N PRO A 46 28.73 -1.13 -5.89
CA PRO A 46 29.99 -0.95 -5.18
C PRO A 46 29.81 -0.30 -3.80
N HIS A 47 30.38 -0.91 -2.77
CA HIS A 47 30.49 -0.30 -1.44
C HIS A 47 31.59 0.75 -1.43
N ILE A 48 31.31 1.89 -0.83
CA ILE A 48 32.34 2.81 -0.35
C ILE A 48 32.12 3.06 1.13
N GLY A 49 33.22 3.31 1.84
CA GLY A 49 33.26 3.30 3.29
C GLY A 49 32.23 4.23 3.96
N PRO A 50 32.04 4.11 5.28
CA PRO A 50 30.94 4.77 6.01
C PRO A 50 30.93 6.30 5.93
N ASP A 51 32.04 6.93 5.55
CA ASP A 51 32.22 8.37 5.43
C ASP A 51 32.22 8.89 3.98
N GLU A 52 32.08 8.01 2.98
CA GLU A 52 32.08 8.37 1.56
C GLU A 52 30.69 8.23 0.93
N ARG A 53 30.32 9.20 0.09
CA ARG A 53 29.00 9.21 -0.56
C ARG A 53 29.10 8.55 -1.93
N LEU A 54 28.36 7.46 -2.15
CA LEU A 54 28.41 6.73 -3.41
C LEU A 54 28.06 7.64 -4.59
N ASP A 55 28.93 7.63 -5.61
CA ASP A 55 28.63 8.31 -6.86
C ASP A 55 27.38 7.67 -7.45
N ARG A 56 26.32 8.48 -7.56
CA ARG A 56 25.02 8.05 -8.07
C ARG A 56 25.11 7.50 -9.50
N THR A 57 26.11 7.92 -10.27
CA THR A 57 26.37 7.46 -11.63
C THR A 57 26.85 6.02 -11.62
N ILE A 58 27.87 5.72 -10.80
CA ILE A 58 28.43 4.38 -10.64
C ILE A 58 27.37 3.40 -10.11
N ALA A 59 26.60 3.83 -9.10
CA ALA A 59 25.50 3.02 -8.57
C ALA A 59 24.46 2.69 -9.65
N ARG A 60 24.11 3.68 -10.47
CA ARG A 60 23.13 3.52 -11.55
C ARG A 60 23.65 2.60 -12.66
N GLU A 61 24.92 2.69 -13.02
CA GLU A 61 25.54 1.80 -14.01
C GLU A 61 25.52 0.35 -13.54
N ALA A 62 25.90 0.08 -12.28
CA ALA A 62 25.86 -1.25 -11.69
C ALA A 62 24.43 -1.84 -11.66
N ILE A 63 23.43 -1.03 -11.28
CA ILE A 63 22.02 -1.43 -11.30
C ILE A 63 21.55 -1.79 -12.72
N VAL A 64 21.94 -0.99 -13.72
CA VAL A 64 21.60 -1.23 -15.13
C VAL A 64 22.26 -2.50 -15.65
N GLU A 65 23.54 -2.73 -15.32
CA GLU A 65 24.26 -3.94 -15.69
C GLU A 65 23.66 -5.19 -15.06
N ALA A 66 23.27 -5.11 -13.78
CA ALA A 66 22.62 -6.20 -13.06
C ALA A 66 21.17 -6.48 -13.51
N GLY A 67 20.57 -5.62 -14.34
CA GLY A 67 19.22 -5.83 -14.87
C GLY A 67 18.11 -5.72 -13.80
N VAL A 68 18.33 -4.92 -12.76
CA VAL A 68 17.42 -4.73 -11.63
C VAL A 68 16.95 -3.28 -11.52
N GLU A 69 15.93 -3.03 -10.71
CA GLU A 69 15.46 -1.68 -10.39
C GLU A 69 14.81 -1.61 -8.98
N PRO A 70 14.69 -0.41 -8.38
CA PRO A 70 14.01 -0.25 -7.10
C PRO A 70 12.54 -0.66 -7.19
N PHE A 71 11.99 -1.11 -6.06
CA PHE A 71 10.55 -1.29 -5.92
C PHE A 71 9.84 0.06 -5.83
N TYR A 72 8.67 0.15 -6.44
CA TYR A 72 7.78 1.29 -6.32
C TYR A 72 6.38 0.80 -5.97
N ALA A 73 5.78 1.33 -4.90
CA ALA A 73 4.43 0.96 -4.49
C ALA A 73 3.38 1.18 -5.60
N SER A 74 3.64 2.08 -6.56
CA SER A 74 2.79 2.29 -7.72
C SER A 74 2.72 1.12 -8.69
N ASP A 75 3.74 0.25 -8.69
CA ASP A 75 3.78 -0.96 -9.51
C ASP A 75 2.77 -2.00 -8.99
N TYR A 76 2.27 -1.81 -7.77
CA TYR A 76 1.31 -2.69 -7.11
C TYR A 76 -0.12 -2.15 -7.15
N PHE A 77 -0.39 -1.01 -7.79
CA PHE A 77 -1.73 -0.41 -7.75
C PHE A 77 -2.83 -1.33 -8.29
N ASP A 78 -2.52 -2.17 -9.27
CA ASP A 78 -3.45 -3.18 -9.77
C ASP A 78 -3.76 -4.22 -8.68
N GLN A 79 -2.74 -4.80 -8.03
CA GLN A 79 -2.89 -5.80 -6.96
C GLN A 79 -3.59 -5.20 -5.72
N ILE A 80 -3.21 -4.00 -5.30
CA ILE A 80 -3.83 -3.29 -4.17
C ILE A 80 -5.31 -3.02 -4.46
N TYR A 81 -5.66 -2.69 -5.70
CA TYR A 81 -7.07 -2.53 -6.11
C TYR A 81 -7.84 -3.85 -6.04
N GLU A 82 -7.26 -4.95 -6.51
CA GLU A 82 -7.88 -6.28 -6.41
C GLU A 82 -8.10 -6.71 -4.94
N TYR A 83 -7.16 -6.40 -4.04
CA TYR A 83 -7.36 -6.65 -2.60
C TYR A 83 -8.45 -5.78 -2.00
N ALA A 84 -8.59 -4.51 -2.41
CA ALA A 84 -9.73 -3.68 -2.01
C ALA A 84 -11.07 -4.27 -2.50
N VAL A 85 -11.12 -4.76 -3.74
CA VAL A 85 -12.28 -5.48 -4.28
C VAL A 85 -12.58 -6.75 -3.47
N ALA A 86 -11.54 -7.51 -3.06
CA ALA A 86 -11.70 -8.68 -2.21
C ALA A 86 -12.29 -8.33 -0.83
N LEU A 87 -11.85 -7.23 -0.21
CA LEU A 87 -12.45 -6.74 1.05
C LEU A 87 -13.91 -6.35 0.88
N ILE A 88 -14.27 -5.67 -0.21
CA ILE A 88 -15.68 -5.33 -0.51
C ILE A 88 -16.52 -6.60 -0.65
N LYS A 89 -16.04 -7.59 -1.42
CA LYS A 89 -16.73 -8.88 -1.61
C LYS A 89 -16.94 -9.65 -0.30
N LYS A 90 -16.01 -9.51 0.66
CA LYS A 90 -16.13 -10.08 2.01
C LYS A 90 -17.00 -9.25 2.96
N GLY A 91 -17.56 -8.13 2.51
CA GLY A 91 -18.32 -7.20 3.37
C GLY A 91 -17.45 -6.45 4.38
N LYS A 92 -16.13 -6.41 4.18
CA LYS A 92 -15.14 -5.78 5.06
C LYS A 92 -14.69 -4.39 4.59
N ALA A 93 -15.26 -3.88 3.51
CA ALA A 93 -15.06 -2.51 3.06
C ALA A 93 -16.32 -1.96 2.42
N PHE A 94 -16.51 -0.63 2.47
CA PHE A 94 -17.65 0.07 1.90
C PHE A 94 -17.26 1.45 1.37
N VAL A 95 -17.97 1.93 0.35
CA VAL A 95 -17.83 3.29 -0.17
C VAL A 95 -18.64 4.23 0.72
N CYS A 96 -18.03 5.35 1.10
CA CYS A 96 -18.60 6.35 1.98
C CYS A 96 -18.62 7.72 1.29
N ASP A 97 -19.77 8.40 1.35
CA ASP A 97 -20.01 9.70 0.71
C ASP A 97 -19.97 10.86 1.71
N LEU A 98 -19.64 10.58 2.98
CA LEU A 98 -19.42 11.62 3.98
C LEU A 98 -18.25 12.52 3.57
N THR A 99 -18.37 13.81 3.84
CA THR A 99 -17.25 14.75 3.65
C THR A 99 -16.10 14.42 4.61
N PRO A 100 -14.89 14.97 4.40
CA PRO A 100 -13.79 14.83 5.36
C PRO A 100 -14.17 15.27 6.78
N GLU A 101 -14.89 16.38 6.91
CA GLU A 101 -15.32 16.95 8.20
C GLU A 101 -16.33 16.05 8.90
N GLU A 102 -17.33 15.55 8.15
CA GLU A 102 -18.33 14.61 8.67
C GLU A 102 -17.68 13.28 9.05
N THR A 103 -16.76 12.76 8.23
CA THR A 103 -16.03 11.53 8.51
C THR A 103 -15.27 11.62 9.83
N ASP A 104 -14.59 12.73 10.07
CA ASP A 104 -13.83 13.01 11.28
C ASP A 104 -14.75 13.17 12.51
N GLU A 105 -15.87 13.88 12.37
CA GLU A 105 -16.91 13.96 13.41
C GLU A 105 -17.46 12.59 13.78
N TYR A 106 -17.83 11.78 12.79
CA TYR A 106 -18.43 10.46 13.02
C TYR A 106 -17.43 9.53 13.71
N ARG A 107 -16.17 9.51 13.27
CA ARG A 107 -15.11 8.69 13.89
C ARG A 107 -14.81 9.12 15.33
N ARG A 108 -14.75 10.42 15.60
CA ARG A 108 -14.58 10.92 16.98
C ARG A 108 -15.69 10.47 17.91
N ASN A 109 -16.93 10.52 17.42
CA ASN A 109 -18.13 10.21 18.19
C ASN A 109 -18.55 8.74 18.14
N ALA A 110 -17.72 7.85 17.56
CA ALA A 110 -18.03 6.43 17.38
C ALA A 110 -19.38 6.17 16.66
N LYS A 111 -19.75 7.04 15.73
CA LYS A 111 -20.98 6.94 14.94
C LYS A 111 -20.74 6.16 13.64
N GLU A 112 -21.67 5.26 13.32
CA GLU A 112 -21.66 4.59 12.02
C GLU A 112 -22.03 5.57 10.90
N SER A 113 -21.31 5.48 9.78
CA SER A 113 -21.71 6.19 8.57
C SER A 113 -23.08 5.67 8.08
N PRO A 114 -23.98 6.52 7.57
CA PRO A 114 -25.22 6.06 6.94
C PRO A 114 -24.99 5.10 5.76
N PHE A 115 -23.80 5.16 5.16
CA PHE A 115 -23.39 4.35 4.01
C PHE A 115 -22.70 3.03 4.40
N ARG A 116 -22.52 2.75 5.70
CA ARG A 116 -21.78 1.58 6.20
C ARG A 116 -22.40 0.23 5.83
N ASN A 117 -23.71 0.22 5.58
CA ASN A 117 -24.49 -0.99 5.31
C ASN A 117 -24.97 -1.09 3.85
N ARG A 118 -24.32 -0.39 2.92
CA ARG A 118 -24.48 -0.60 1.47
C ARG A 118 -24.23 -2.06 1.10
N SER A 119 -24.92 -2.56 0.08
CA SER A 119 -24.72 -3.93 -0.39
C SER A 119 -23.34 -4.09 -1.03
N VAL A 120 -22.88 -5.34 -1.17
CA VAL A 120 -21.61 -5.64 -1.85
C VAL A 120 -21.65 -5.13 -3.29
N GLU A 121 -22.77 -5.34 -3.98
CA GLU A 121 -22.99 -4.93 -5.37
C GLU A 121 -22.92 -3.42 -5.54
N GLU A 122 -23.59 -2.66 -4.65
CA GLU A 122 -23.55 -1.19 -4.67
C GLU A 122 -22.12 -0.68 -4.42
N ASN A 123 -21.41 -1.26 -3.44
CA ASN A 123 -20.03 -0.86 -3.15
C ASN A 123 -19.09 -1.14 -4.32
N LEU A 124 -19.24 -2.28 -5.01
CA LEU A 124 -18.44 -2.63 -6.18
C LEU A 124 -18.70 -1.70 -7.37
N ASP A 125 -19.98 -1.38 -7.65
CA ASP A 125 -20.36 -0.41 -8.68
C ASP A 125 -19.71 0.95 -8.39
N LEU A 126 -19.95 1.49 -7.20
CA LEU A 126 -19.45 2.80 -6.81
C LEU A 126 -17.92 2.85 -6.84
N PHE A 127 -17.23 1.84 -6.33
CA PHE A 127 -15.77 1.81 -6.32
C PHE A 127 -15.18 1.71 -7.74
N THR A 128 -15.84 1.00 -8.65
CA THR A 128 -15.47 0.96 -10.07
C THR A 128 -15.63 2.33 -10.72
N ARG A 129 -16.74 3.02 -10.46
CA ARG A 129 -17.00 4.37 -10.97
C ARG A 129 -16.05 5.41 -10.39
N MET A 130 -15.63 5.25 -9.12
CA MET A 130 -14.55 6.05 -8.52
C MET A 130 -13.23 5.86 -9.30
N LYS A 131 -12.84 4.61 -9.60
CA LYS A 131 -11.66 4.31 -10.43
C LYS A 131 -11.75 4.96 -11.82
N ASN A 132 -12.93 4.95 -12.42
CA ASN A 132 -13.20 5.53 -13.74
C ASN A 132 -13.26 7.08 -13.74
N GLY A 133 -13.13 7.75 -12.59
CA GLY A 133 -13.10 9.21 -12.51
C GLY A 133 -14.48 9.88 -12.62
N GLU A 134 -15.55 9.15 -12.30
CA GLU A 134 -16.93 9.69 -12.42
C GLU A 134 -17.33 10.67 -11.30
N PHE A 135 -16.54 10.76 -10.24
CA PHE A 135 -16.85 11.57 -9.07
C PHE A 135 -15.72 12.55 -8.76
N PRO A 136 -15.98 13.79 -8.33
CA PRO A 136 -14.93 14.77 -7.98
C PRO A 136 -14.08 14.35 -6.77
N ASP A 137 -12.90 14.98 -6.64
CA ASP A 137 -12.01 14.80 -5.50
C ASP A 137 -12.72 15.03 -4.15
N GLY A 138 -12.45 14.17 -3.18
CA GLY A 138 -12.99 14.27 -1.82
C GLY A 138 -14.47 13.92 -1.65
N THR A 139 -15.20 13.63 -2.73
CA THR A 139 -16.64 13.34 -2.65
C THR A 139 -16.96 11.92 -2.18
N ARG A 140 -16.03 10.97 -2.38
CA ARG A 140 -16.18 9.58 -1.96
C ARG A 140 -14.84 8.98 -1.54
N THR A 141 -14.91 8.06 -0.59
CA THR A 141 -13.76 7.28 -0.10
C THR A 141 -14.15 5.81 0.05
N LEU A 142 -13.18 4.90 -0.09
CA LEU A 142 -13.36 3.53 0.35
C LEU A 142 -12.85 3.41 1.78
N ARG A 143 -13.66 2.84 2.67
CA ARG A 143 -13.34 2.65 4.09
C ARG A 143 -13.36 1.18 4.44
N ALA A 144 -12.43 0.75 5.29
CA ALA A 144 -12.50 -0.55 5.93
C ALA A 144 -13.69 -0.59 6.91
N LYS A 145 -14.37 -1.72 7.01
CA LYS A 145 -15.48 -1.96 7.93
C LYS A 145 -14.96 -2.80 9.09
N ILE A 146 -14.61 -2.13 10.19
CA ILE A 146 -13.98 -2.73 11.37
C ILE A 146 -14.92 -2.52 12.57
N ASP A 147 -14.59 -1.60 13.48
CA ASP A 147 -15.37 -1.32 14.67
C ASP A 147 -15.36 0.20 14.95
N VAL A 148 -16.52 0.84 14.80
CA VAL A 148 -16.68 2.28 15.04
C VAL A 148 -16.51 2.66 16.51
N ALA A 149 -16.67 1.71 17.43
CA ALA A 149 -16.52 1.89 18.87
C ALA A 149 -15.14 1.49 19.38
N ALA A 150 -14.21 1.11 18.49
CA ALA A 150 -12.87 0.67 18.89
C ALA A 150 -12.17 1.74 19.74
N PRO A 151 -11.45 1.35 20.81
CA PRO A 151 -10.68 2.29 21.61
C PRO A 151 -9.57 2.95 20.79
N ASN A 152 -8.96 2.21 19.86
CA ASN A 152 -8.02 2.74 18.89
C ASN A 152 -8.76 3.41 17.73
N VAL A 153 -8.54 4.72 17.53
CA VAL A 153 -9.17 5.50 16.46
C VAL A 153 -8.81 5.00 15.05
N TRP A 154 -7.65 4.36 14.89
CA TRP A 154 -7.22 3.77 13.60
C TRP A 154 -8.04 2.56 13.19
N LEU A 155 -8.76 1.94 14.12
CA LEU A 155 -9.71 0.85 13.84
C LEU A 155 -11.14 1.34 13.65
N ARG A 156 -11.41 2.64 13.79
CA ARG A 156 -12.75 3.22 13.57
C ARG A 156 -13.00 3.48 12.09
N ASP A 157 -13.28 2.40 11.37
CA ASP A 157 -13.55 2.36 9.92
C ASP A 157 -12.60 3.28 9.12
N PRO A 158 -11.28 3.02 9.10
CA PRO A 158 -10.30 3.90 8.46
C PRO A 158 -10.46 3.94 6.93
N LEU A 159 -9.98 5.02 6.33
CA LEU A 159 -9.96 5.19 4.87
C LEU A 159 -8.84 4.36 4.27
N ILE A 160 -9.14 3.61 3.22
CA ILE A 160 -8.17 2.80 2.48
C ILE A 160 -7.98 3.28 1.03
N TYR A 161 -8.95 3.99 0.44
CA TYR A 161 -8.80 4.71 -0.82
C TYR A 161 -9.45 6.08 -0.80
N ARG A 162 -8.88 7.00 -1.59
CA ARG A 162 -9.46 8.31 -1.91
C ARG A 162 -9.42 8.58 -3.41
N ILE A 163 -10.31 9.45 -3.87
CA ILE A 163 -10.27 10.03 -5.22
C ILE A 163 -9.23 11.15 -5.26
N ARG A 164 -8.43 11.18 -6.33
CA ARG A 164 -7.55 12.29 -6.67
C ARG A 164 -7.34 12.35 -8.19
N HIS A 165 -7.79 13.39 -8.85
CA HIS A 165 -7.55 13.60 -10.28
C HIS A 165 -6.20 14.26 -10.50
N THR A 166 -5.13 13.47 -10.40
CA THR A 166 -3.76 13.93 -10.63
C THR A 166 -2.97 12.85 -11.36
N GLU A 167 -2.07 13.28 -12.23
CA GLU A 167 -1.17 12.36 -12.92
C GLU A 167 -0.13 11.82 -11.95
N HIS A 168 0.08 10.51 -11.98
CA HIS A 168 1.13 9.86 -11.20
C HIS A 168 2.42 9.81 -12.02
N HIS A 169 3.53 10.27 -11.44
CA HIS A 169 4.84 10.29 -12.09
C HIS A 169 5.30 8.95 -12.71
N HIS A 170 4.82 7.80 -12.21
CA HIS A 170 5.17 6.47 -12.74
C HIS A 170 4.06 5.80 -13.57
N THR A 171 2.79 6.05 -13.23
CA THR A 171 1.65 5.33 -13.83
C THR A 171 0.77 6.23 -14.70
N GLY A 172 1.18 7.48 -14.91
CA GLY A 172 0.49 8.47 -15.73
C GLY A 172 -0.93 8.73 -15.23
N SER A 173 -1.87 8.83 -16.17
CA SER A 173 -3.29 9.09 -15.93
C SER A 173 -4.13 7.81 -15.78
N LYS A 174 -3.50 6.65 -15.53
CA LYS A 174 -4.21 5.35 -15.40
C LYS A 174 -5.20 5.32 -14.24
N TRP A 175 -4.96 6.07 -13.17
CA TRP A 175 -5.70 5.97 -11.91
C TRP A 175 -6.28 7.31 -11.46
N ASN A 176 -7.56 7.30 -11.10
CA ASN A 176 -8.25 8.43 -10.44
C ASN A 176 -8.45 8.21 -8.93
N ILE A 177 -8.10 7.02 -8.44
CA ILE A 177 -8.13 6.65 -7.03
C ILE A 177 -6.77 6.18 -6.58
N TYR A 178 -6.41 6.52 -5.35
CA TYR A 178 -5.11 6.18 -4.78
C TYR A 178 -5.29 5.57 -3.38
N PRO A 179 -4.56 4.49 -3.07
CA PRO A 179 -4.60 3.89 -1.75
C PRO A 179 -3.98 4.82 -0.71
N LEU A 180 -4.44 4.69 0.53
CA LEU A 180 -3.87 5.39 1.67
C LEU A 180 -2.66 4.62 2.21
N TYR A 181 -1.78 5.32 2.95
CA TYR A 181 -0.52 4.77 3.43
C TYR A 181 -0.68 3.42 4.14
N ASP A 182 -1.57 3.34 5.14
CA ASP A 182 -1.76 2.10 5.92
C ASP A 182 -2.13 0.89 5.06
N PHE A 183 -2.89 1.11 3.98
CA PHE A 183 -3.29 0.05 3.07
C PHE A 183 -2.17 -0.32 2.08
N ALA A 184 -1.55 0.68 1.47
CA ALA A 184 -0.49 0.47 0.49
C ALA A 184 0.79 -0.12 1.12
N HIS A 185 1.20 0.37 2.29
CA HIS A 185 2.39 -0.08 3.00
C HIS A 185 2.27 -1.56 3.39
N CYS A 186 1.17 -1.92 4.07
CA CYS A 186 0.89 -3.28 4.49
C CYS A 186 0.89 -4.27 3.33
N LEU A 187 0.26 -3.91 2.21
CA LEU A 187 0.21 -4.78 1.04
C LEU A 187 1.53 -4.83 0.27
N SER A 188 2.31 -3.75 0.25
CA SER A 188 3.65 -3.77 -0.35
C SER A 188 4.55 -4.75 0.41
N ASP A 189 4.56 -4.69 1.74
CA ASP A 189 5.32 -5.62 2.58
C ASP A 189 4.93 -7.08 2.33
N TYR A 190 3.62 -7.34 2.23
CA TYR A 190 3.10 -8.68 1.93
C TYR A 190 3.53 -9.17 0.53
N LEU A 191 3.38 -8.33 -0.50
CA LEU A 191 3.72 -8.66 -1.88
C LEU A 191 5.22 -8.93 -2.08
N GLU A 192 6.07 -8.20 -1.34
CA GLU A 192 7.53 -8.33 -1.39
C GLU A 192 8.06 -9.47 -0.51
N GLY A 193 7.22 -10.04 0.37
CA GLY A 193 7.61 -11.07 1.33
C GLY A 193 8.45 -10.55 2.49
N ILE A 194 8.21 -9.31 2.91
CA ILE A 194 8.92 -8.70 4.03
C ILE A 194 8.63 -9.48 5.31
N THR A 195 9.68 -9.95 5.96
CA THR A 195 9.58 -10.74 7.19
C THR A 195 9.50 -9.86 8.44
N HIS A 196 10.17 -8.70 8.41
CA HIS A 196 10.25 -7.76 9.52
C HIS A 196 10.13 -6.34 8.97
N SER A 197 8.92 -5.78 9.01
CA SER A 197 8.67 -4.38 8.65
C SER A 197 9.08 -3.48 9.81
N ILE A 198 10.17 -2.73 9.65
CA ILE A 198 10.74 -1.88 10.69
C ILE A 198 10.33 -0.42 10.42
N CYS A 199 9.52 0.14 11.30
CA CYS A 199 9.08 1.53 11.27
C CYS A 199 9.39 2.27 12.58
N THR A 200 9.17 3.57 12.60
CA THR A 200 9.35 4.41 13.78
C THR A 200 8.14 4.34 14.73
N LEU A 201 8.29 4.82 15.97
CA LEU A 201 7.27 4.69 17.02
C LEU A 201 5.95 5.41 16.71
N GLU A 202 5.96 6.39 15.82
CA GLU A 202 4.77 7.08 15.34
C GLU A 202 3.73 6.12 14.74
N PHE A 203 4.17 4.95 14.24
CA PHE A 203 3.31 3.94 13.63
C PHE A 203 2.91 2.81 14.59
N GLU A 204 3.30 2.85 15.87
CA GLU A 204 2.91 1.83 16.86
C GLU A 204 1.39 1.68 16.92
N VAL A 205 0.66 2.79 16.93
CA VAL A 205 -0.81 2.81 16.99
C VAL A 205 -1.49 2.35 15.68
N HIS A 206 -0.75 2.28 14.58
CA HIS A 206 -1.22 1.81 13.28
C HIS A 206 -1.08 0.30 13.12
N ARG A 207 -0.19 -0.36 13.88
CA ARG A 207 0.05 -1.80 13.79
C ARG A 207 -1.21 -2.67 13.89
N PRO A 208 -2.19 -2.38 14.77
CA PRO A 208 -3.44 -3.15 14.78
C PRO A 208 -4.22 -3.09 13.46
N LEU A 209 -4.13 -1.99 12.71
CA LEU A 209 -4.74 -1.89 11.38
C LEU A 209 -3.95 -2.70 10.34
N TYR A 210 -2.62 -2.68 10.42
CA TYR A 210 -1.76 -3.52 9.58
C TYR A 210 -2.12 -5.00 9.73
N ASP A 211 -2.19 -5.49 10.97
CA ASP A 211 -2.53 -6.89 11.27
C ASP A 211 -3.95 -7.23 10.77
N TRP A 212 -4.92 -6.34 11.01
CA TRP A 212 -6.30 -6.53 10.55
C TRP A 212 -6.42 -6.65 9.02
N ILE A 213 -5.65 -5.86 8.26
CA ILE A 213 -5.66 -5.90 6.78
C ILE A 213 -5.22 -7.28 6.32
N LEU A 214 -4.10 -7.80 6.82
CA LEU A 214 -3.57 -9.12 6.43
C LEU A 214 -4.50 -10.26 6.83
N GLU A 215 -5.05 -10.24 8.05
CA GLU A 215 -6.01 -11.25 8.52
C GLU A 215 -7.34 -11.20 7.77
N SER A 216 -7.64 -10.08 7.11
CA SER A 216 -8.89 -9.88 6.40
C SER A 216 -8.88 -10.32 4.94
N LEU A 217 -7.71 -10.56 4.37
CA LEU A 217 -7.49 -11.03 2.99
C LEU A 217 -7.41 -12.57 2.89
#